data_AF-A0A838RHM0-F1
#
_entry.id   AF-A0A838RHM0-F1
#
_cell.length_a   1.000
_cell.length_b   1.000
_cell.length_c   1.000
_cell.angle_alpha   90.00
_cell.angle_beta   90.00
_cell.angle_gamma   90.00
#
_symmetry.space_group_name_H-M   'P 1'
#
loop_
_entity.id
_entity.type
_entity.pdbx_description
1 polymer ?
#
loop_
_entity_poly.entity_id
_entity_poly.type
_entity_poly.pdbx_seq_one_letter_code
_entity_poly.pdbx_strand_id
1 'polypeptide(L)' 'MNQLKRAQPLTAKQLALWLGLSLNAARHHLKELEVEGLVRYDREHRGVGAPVFAYRLSPAGEALFPRRYQETLT' A
#
# COMPACT_ATOMS: atom_id res chain seq x y z
N MET A 1 -0.63 -7.24 -2.73
CA MET A 1 -1.25 -6.04 -3.34
C MET A 1 -2.70 -5.75 -2.89
N ASN A 2 -3.55 -6.74 -2.60
CA ASN A 2 -4.99 -6.56 -2.29
C ASN A 2 -5.34 -5.81 -0.98
N GLN A 3 -4.36 -5.46 -0.15
CA GLN A 3 -4.60 -4.91 1.21
C GLN A 3 -4.70 -3.38 1.26
N LEU A 4 -3.97 -2.69 0.38
CA LEU A 4 -4.13 -1.25 0.18
C LEU A 4 -5.57 -0.90 -0.20
N LYS A 5 -6.23 -1.75 -0.99
CA LYS A 5 -7.65 -1.60 -1.35
C LYS A 5 -8.64 -1.76 -0.18
N ARG A 6 -8.29 -2.48 0.90
CA ARG A 6 -9.22 -2.86 1.99
C ARG A 6 -9.00 -2.14 3.31
N ALA A 7 -7.78 -1.70 3.60
CA ALA A 7 -7.41 -1.20 4.93
C ALA A 7 -6.55 0.07 4.90
N GLN A 8 -6.53 0.78 3.77
CA GLN A 8 -5.81 2.06 3.69
C GLN A 8 -6.40 3.11 4.66
N PRO A 9 -5.56 3.98 5.24
CA PRO A 9 -4.11 4.05 5.07
C PRO A 9 -3.32 2.96 5.85
N LEU A 10 -2.26 2.43 5.23
CA LEU A 10 -1.34 1.48 5.86
C LEU A 10 0.10 1.99 5.83
N THR A 11 0.85 1.74 6.90
CA THR A 11 2.29 2.00 6.93
C THR A 11 3.07 0.88 6.23
N ALA A 12 4.29 1.19 5.76
CA ALA A 12 5.20 0.17 5.22
C ALA A 12 5.47 -0.99 6.20
N LYS A 13 5.47 -0.71 7.51
CA LYS A 13 5.61 -1.73 8.56
C LYS A 13 4.42 -2.67 8.62
N GLN A 14 3.20 -2.15 8.53
CA GLN A 14 2.00 -2.97 8.47
C GLN A 14 1.99 -3.80 7.18
N LEU A 15 2.30 -3.20 6.03
CA LEU A 15 2.38 -3.93 4.76
C LEU A 15 3.43 -5.05 4.78
N ALA A 16 4.60 -4.79 5.35
CA ALA A 16 5.65 -5.79 5.53
C ALA A 16 5.17 -6.99 6.36
N LEU A 17 4.57 -6.72 7.52
CA LEU A 17 4.04 -7.76 8.41
C LEU A 17 2.96 -8.60 7.72
N TRP A 18 2.02 -7.95 7.03
CA TRP A 18 0.90 -8.61 6.37
C TRP A 18 1.33 -9.43 5.14
N LEU A 19 2.37 -9.00 4.43
CA LEU A 19 2.87 -9.70 3.24
C LEU A 19 3.96 -10.73 3.59
N GLY A 20 4.37 -10.85 4.86
CA GLY A 20 5.50 -11.69 5.27
C GLY A 20 6.84 -11.23 4.69
N LEU A 21 6.96 -9.95 4.37
CA LEU A 21 8.15 -9.35 3.76
C LEU A 21 9.00 -8.63 4.81
N SER A 22 10.29 -8.46 4.50
CA SER A 22 11.11 -7.51 5.25
C SER A 22 10.61 -6.08 5.03
N LEU A 23 10.84 -5.21 6.01
CA LEU A 23 10.47 -3.80 5.90
C LEU A 23 11.16 -3.12 4.71
N ASN A 24 12.38 -3.54 4.37
CA ASN A 24 13.10 -2.97 3.24
C ASN A 24 12.50 -3.38 1.90
N ALA A 25 12.11 -4.65 1.76
CA ALA A 25 11.40 -5.13 0.57
C ALA A 25 10.05 -4.41 0.40
N ALA A 26 9.28 -4.25 1.48
CA ALA A 26 8.04 -3.49 1.42
C ALA A 26 8.25 -2.03 1.00
N ARG A 27 9.30 -1.36 1.51
CA ARG A 27 9.66 0.01 1.09
C ARG A 27 10.08 0.10 -0.36
N HIS A 28 10.86 -0.87 -0.86
CA HIS A 28 11.28 -0.93 -2.25
C HIS A 28 10.07 -0.98 -3.19
N HIS A 29 9.16 -1.93 -2.95
CA HIS A 29 7.94 -2.05 -3.74
C HIS A 29 7.04 -0.81 -3.66
N LEU A 30 6.91 -0.20 -2.48
CA LEU A 30 6.15 1.04 -2.34
C LEU A 30 6.79 2.20 -3.09
N LYS A 31 8.12 2.22 -3.22
CA LYS A 31 8.83 3.24 -3.98
C LYS A 31 8.61 3.06 -5.49
N GLU A 32 8.68 1.83 -5.98
CA GLU A 32 8.36 1.50 -7.39
C GLU A 32 6.92 1.93 -7.73
N LEU A 33 5.96 1.55 -6.88
CA LEU A 33 4.54 1.90 -7.06
C LEU A 33 4.26 3.41 -6.94
N GLU A 34 5.03 4.14 -6.12
CA GLU A 34 4.97 5.60 -6.07
C GLU A 34 5.49 6.23 -7.36
N VAL A 35 6.64 5.75 -7.87
CA VAL A 35 7.25 6.23 -9.13
C VAL A 35 6.32 5.99 -10.32
N GLU A 36 5.63 4.86 -10.35
CA GLU A 36 4.60 4.55 -11.35
C GLU A 36 3.29 5.33 -11.14
N GLY A 37 3.19 6.13 -10.07
CA GLY A 37 2.00 6.91 -9.76
C GLY A 37 0.79 6.09 -9.30
N LEU A 38 0.99 4.84 -8.91
CA LEU A 38 -0.06 3.90 -8.49
C LEU A 38 -0.39 4.01 -7.01
N VAL A 39 0.56 4.47 -6.20
CA VAL A 39 0.41 4.68 -4.76
C VAL A 39 0.78 6.11 -4.42
N ARG A 40 0.08 6.68 -3.44
CA ARG A 40 0.44 7.95 -2.81
C ARG A 40 0.65 7.72 -1.32
N TYR A 41 1.41 8.59 -0.67
CA TYR A 41 1.52 8.56 0.78
C TYR A 41 1.34 9.95 1.36
N ASP A 42 0.83 9.98 2.58
CA ASP A 42 0.79 11.17 3.42
C ASP A 42 1.65 10.93 4.67
N ARG A 43 2.18 12.02 5.24
CA ARG A 43 2.85 11.96 6.54
C ARG A 43 1.79 12.04 7.62
N GLU A 44 1.63 10.98 8.41
CA GLU A 44 0.80 11.00 9.60
C GLU A 44 1.66 11.31 10.84
N HIS A 45 1.34 12.42 11.50
CA HIS A 45 1.83 12.69 12.85
C HIS A 45 0.95 11.95 13.86
N ARG A 46 1.39 10.78 14.30
CA ARG A 46 0.72 10.01 15.35
C ARG A 46 1.40 10.25 16.70
N GLY A 47 1.21 11.46 17.24
CA GLY A 47 1.73 11.83 18.57
C GLY A 47 3.26 11.83 18.67
N VAL A 48 3.80 11.33 19.79
CA VAL A 48 5.23 11.35 20.11
C VAL A 48 5.98 10.25 19.34
N GLY A 49 6.72 10.65 18.31
CA GLY A 49 7.54 9.74 17.50
C GLY A 49 7.82 10.30 16.11
N ALA A 50 8.67 9.61 15.33
CA ALA A 50 8.95 10.00 13.95
C ALA A 50 7.68 9.86 13.09
N PRO A 51 7.39 10.83 12.19
CA PRO A 51 6.23 10.76 11.31
C PRO A 51 6.27 9.48 10.48
N VAL A 52 5.13 8.77 10.45
CA VAL A 52 4.97 7.55 9.67
C VAL A 52 4.35 7.89 8.32
N PHE A 53 4.87 7.26 7.26
CA PHE A 53 4.28 7.36 5.93
C PHE A 53 3.09 6.39 5.84
N ALA A 54 1.92 6.95 5.60
CA ALA A 54 0.67 6.27 5.40
C ALA A 54 0.38 6.18 3.90
N TYR A 55 0.43 4.97 3.36
CA TYR A 55 0.27 4.70 1.92
C TYR A 55 -1.19 4.38 1.56
N ARG A 56 -1.63 4.88 0.41
CA ARG A 56 -2.96 4.69 -0.19
C ARG A 56 -2.84 4.48 -1.70
N LEU A 57 -3.81 3.81 -2.32
CA LEU A 57 -3.86 3.75 -3.78
C LEU A 57 -4.16 5.13 -4.36
N SER A 58 -3.52 5.43 -5.48
CA SER A 58 -3.93 6.55 -6.33
C SER A 58 -5.16 6.15 -7.17
N PRO A 59 -5.85 7.10 -7.82
CA PRO A 59 -6.91 6.76 -8.77
C PRO A 59 -6.46 5.79 -9.87
N ALA A 60 -5.21 5.91 -10.34
CA ALA A 60 -4.62 5.00 -11.32
C ALA A 60 -4.33 3.62 -10.70
N GLY A 61 -3.81 3.58 -9.48
CA GLY A 61 -3.63 2.34 -8.73
C GLY A 61 -4.95 1.60 -8.51
N GLU A 62 -5.99 2.31 -8.06
CA GLU A 62 -7.35 1.76 -7.89
C GLU A 62 -7.89 1.14 -9.19
N ALA A 63 -7.62 1.77 -10.34
CA ALA A 63 -8.04 1.26 -11.65
C ALA A 63 -7.31 -0.04 -12.08
N LEU A 64 -6.08 -0.26 -11.60
CA LEU A 64 -5.35 -1.51 -11.82
C LEU A 64 -5.82 -2.68 -10.95
N PHE A 65 -6.56 -2.41 -9.87
CA PHE A 65 -7.27 -3.45 -9.15
C PHE A 65 -8.64 -3.61 -9.76
N PRO A 66 -8.85 -4.59 -10.65
CA PRO A 66 -10.19 -4.83 -11.16
C PRO A 66 -11.15 -4.98 -9.98
N ARG A 67 -12.41 -4.56 -10.17
CA ARG A 67 -13.54 -5.01 -9.34
C ARG A 67 -13.79 -6.53 -9.49
N ARG A 68 -12.75 -7.33 -9.78
CA ARG A 68 -12.79 -8.79 -9.96
C ARG A 68 -12.75 -9.46 -8.59
N TYR A 69 -13.84 -9.31 -7.85
CA TYR A 69 -14.48 -10.50 -7.30
C TYR A 69 -15.51 -10.92 -8.34
N GLN A 70 -15.04 -11.55 -9.42
CA GLN A 70 -15.82 -12.32 -10.40
C GLN A 70 -14.86 -12.86 -11.45
N GLU A 71 -13.94 -13.70 -11.01
CA GLU A 71 -13.50 -14.83 -11.82
C GLU A 71 -13.20 -15.93 -10.82
N THR A 72 -14.30 -16.59 -10.43
CA THR A 72 -14.25 -17.90 -9.78
C THR A 72 -13.40 -18.80 -10.67
N LEU A 73 -12.47 -19.51 -10.05
CA LEU A 73 -11.73 -20.60 -10.68
C LEU A 73 -12.70 -21.44 -11.53
N THR A 74 -12.41 -21.55 -12.83
CA THR A 74 -12.75 -22.72 -13.64
C THR A 74 -11.47 -23.53 -13.76
#